data_AF-K4IK09-F1
#
_entry.id   AF-K4IK09-F1
#
_cell.length_a   1.000
_cell.length_b   1.000
_cell.length_c   1.000
_cell.angle_alpha   90.00
_cell.angle_beta   90.00
_cell.angle_gamma   90.00
#
_symmetry.space_group_name_H-M   'P 1'
#
loop_
_entity.id
_entity.type
_entity.pdbx_description
1 polymer ?
#
loop_
_entity_poly.entity_id
_entity_poly.type
_entity_poly.pdbx_seq_one_letter_code
_entity_poly.pdbx_strand_id
1 'polypeptide(L)'
;MNKDTAKQLLAHSITNLQNRRGQITMADVEAEVINNACLNILKNKDTQNAIIYAQLFTESAQELIPQYSEKESMSALMGIQQNVLWDGMWDFLRDYFQKNHGIQIDEVETEPAIFYSSKHKRYENNSLVSESEVERTINLNFIDNKEVLVVGIAPSLSPKKSYKLERNGNSVKYKGDDPDYIFTVTYDDFDEVEQFTLEMPNRGLKIVYFE
;
A
#
# COMPACT_ATOMS: atom_id res chain seq x y z
N MET A 1 -9.08 -9.16 21.84
CA MET A 1 -7.91 -10.05 21.66
C MET A 1 -7.00 -9.94 22.90
N ASN A 2 -6.21 -10.97 23.24
CA ASN A 2 -5.19 -10.89 24.31
C ASN A 2 -3.75 -10.89 23.74
N LYS A 3 -2.77 -10.60 24.59
CA LYS A 3 -1.35 -10.47 24.19
C LYS A 3 -0.77 -11.75 23.61
N ASP A 4 -1.06 -12.91 24.21
CA ASP A 4 -0.58 -14.20 23.72
C ASP A 4 -1.07 -14.50 22.30
N THR A 5 -2.32 -14.17 22.00
CA THR A 5 -2.89 -14.32 20.66
C THR A 5 -2.19 -13.39 19.67
N ALA A 6 -2.00 -12.11 20.02
CA ALA A 6 -1.29 -11.15 19.17
C ALA A 6 0.15 -11.60 18.88
N LYS A 7 0.85 -12.10 19.91
CA LYS A 7 2.21 -12.64 19.80
C LYS A 7 2.28 -13.87 18.90
N GLN A 8 1.34 -14.80 19.02
CA GLN A 8 1.28 -15.99 18.15
C GLN A 8 1.02 -15.61 16.68
N LEU A 9 0.07 -14.71 16.43
CA LEU A 9 -0.23 -14.23 15.09
C LEU A 9 0.99 -13.54 14.45
N LEU A 10 1.63 -12.64 15.21
CA LEU A 10 2.81 -11.91 14.75
C LEU A 10 3.99 -12.85 14.49
N ALA A 11 4.27 -13.78 15.41
CA ALA A 11 5.34 -14.77 15.24
C ALA A 11 5.12 -15.65 14.00
N HIS A 12 3.89 -16.09 13.77
CA HIS A 12 3.53 -16.86 12.59
C HIS A 12 3.74 -16.05 11.31
N SER A 13 3.26 -14.80 11.29
CA SER A 13 3.38 -13.93 10.12
C SER A 13 4.85 -13.64 9.77
N ILE A 14 5.66 -13.26 10.76
CA ILE A 14 7.10 -13.00 10.59
C ILE A 14 7.83 -14.26 10.10
N THR A 15 7.54 -15.42 10.69
CA THR A 15 8.14 -16.70 10.27
C THR A 15 7.76 -17.03 8.82
N ASN A 16 6.50 -16.83 8.45
CA ASN A 16 6.04 -17.04 7.08
C ASN A 16 6.76 -16.09 6.10
N LEU A 17 6.85 -14.79 6.43
CA LEU A 17 7.55 -13.81 5.61
C LEU A 17 9.02 -14.18 5.41
N GLN A 18 9.69 -14.54 6.50
CA GLN A 18 11.09 -14.96 6.49
C GLN A 18 11.30 -16.23 5.65
N ASN A 19 10.40 -17.21 5.75
CA ASN A 19 10.46 -18.41 4.92
C ASN A 19 10.29 -18.12 3.42
N ARG A 20 9.52 -17.09 3.06
CA ARG A 20 9.26 -16.73 1.66
C ARG A 20 10.33 -15.80 1.07
N ARG A 21 10.87 -14.87 1.85
CA ARG A 21 11.81 -13.83 1.38
C ARG A 21 13.26 -14.06 1.81
N GLY A 22 13.52 -14.99 2.73
CA GLY A 22 14.83 -15.19 3.33
C GLY A 22 15.11 -14.13 4.40
N GLN A 23 16.06 -13.24 4.15
CA GLN A 23 16.37 -12.17 5.10
C GLN A 23 15.29 -11.08 5.09
N ILE A 24 14.87 -10.66 6.28
CA ILE A 24 13.91 -9.57 6.48
C ILE A 24 14.58 -8.44 7.27
N THR A 25 14.20 -7.21 6.96
CA THR A 25 14.72 -6.00 7.61
C THR A 25 13.84 -5.58 8.79
N MET A 26 14.31 -4.61 9.58
CA MET A 26 13.48 -4.03 10.65
C MET A 26 12.22 -3.32 10.10
N ALA A 27 12.31 -2.74 8.90
CA ALA A 27 11.17 -2.14 8.22
C ALA A 27 10.13 -3.20 7.81
N ASP A 28 10.58 -4.39 7.38
CA ASP A 28 9.67 -5.51 7.12
C ASP A 28 8.98 -5.96 8.42
N VAL A 29 9.71 -6.05 9.53
CA VAL A 29 9.12 -6.37 10.85
C VAL A 29 8.09 -5.33 11.27
N GLU A 30 8.40 -4.04 11.12
CA GLU A 30 7.47 -2.96 11.44
C GLU A 30 6.20 -3.04 10.57
N ALA A 31 6.34 -3.35 9.27
CA ALA A 31 5.21 -3.59 8.39
C ALA A 31 4.36 -4.80 8.86
N GLU A 32 4.99 -5.89 9.30
CA GLU A 32 4.28 -7.05 9.86
C GLU A 32 3.47 -6.69 11.10
N VAL A 33 4.03 -5.89 12.01
CA VAL A 33 3.33 -5.41 13.22
C VAL A 33 2.10 -4.60 12.84
N ILE A 34 2.27 -3.61 11.95
CA ILE A 34 1.20 -2.70 11.55
C ILE A 34 0.09 -3.48 10.82
N ASN A 35 0.46 -4.27 9.82
CA ASN A 35 -0.50 -4.89 8.91
C ASN A 35 -1.27 -6.03 9.59
N ASN A 36 -0.62 -6.81 10.46
CA ASN A 36 -1.34 -7.83 11.25
C ASN A 36 -2.29 -7.20 12.27
N ALA A 37 -1.90 -6.08 12.92
CA ALA A 37 -2.80 -5.38 13.82
C ALA A 37 -4.01 -4.83 13.06
N CYS A 38 -3.80 -4.11 11.95
CA CYS A 38 -4.88 -3.59 11.12
C CYS A 38 -5.81 -4.70 10.59
N LEU A 39 -5.26 -5.81 10.12
CA LEU A 39 -6.06 -6.97 9.68
C LEU A 39 -6.97 -7.47 10.79
N ASN A 40 -6.44 -7.65 11.99
CA ASN A 40 -7.23 -8.16 13.11
C ASN A 40 -8.27 -7.16 13.60
N ILE A 41 -7.98 -5.85 13.57
CA ILE A 41 -8.97 -4.83 13.92
C ILE A 41 -10.12 -4.82 12.90
N LEU A 42 -9.79 -4.74 11.60
CA LEU A 42 -10.79 -4.62 10.53
C LEU A 42 -11.63 -5.90 10.41
N LYS A 43 -11.01 -7.08 10.50
CA LYS A 43 -11.71 -8.36 10.43
C LYS A 43 -12.71 -8.54 11.58
N ASN A 44 -12.40 -8.02 12.76
CA ASN A 44 -13.29 -8.05 13.93
C ASN A 44 -14.23 -6.83 14.01
N LYS A 45 -14.14 -5.88 13.07
CA LYS A 45 -14.88 -4.61 13.07
C LYS A 45 -14.71 -3.83 14.39
N ASP A 46 -13.50 -3.87 14.96
CA ASP A 46 -13.21 -3.39 16.32
C ASP A 46 -12.35 -2.11 16.33
N THR A 47 -12.64 -1.18 15.41
CA THR A 47 -11.87 0.07 15.24
C THR A 47 -11.81 0.93 16.50
N GLN A 48 -12.81 0.82 17.38
CA GLN A 48 -12.85 1.53 18.66
C GLN A 48 -11.73 1.11 19.62
N ASN A 49 -11.24 -0.14 19.50
CA ASN A 49 -10.15 -0.67 20.32
C ASN A 49 -8.79 -0.63 19.61
N ALA A 50 -8.64 0.14 18.53
CA ALA A 50 -7.40 0.19 17.75
C ALA A 50 -6.14 0.46 18.59
N ILE A 51 -6.23 1.31 19.62
CA ILE A 51 -5.11 1.60 20.55
C ILE A 51 -4.68 0.34 21.31
N ILE A 52 -5.65 -0.45 21.79
CA ILE A 52 -5.37 -1.69 22.53
C ILE A 52 -4.69 -2.69 21.60
N TYR A 53 -5.21 -2.88 20.38
CA TYR A 53 -4.59 -3.77 19.40
C TYR A 53 -3.16 -3.31 19.06
N ALA A 54 -2.95 -2.00 18.86
CA ALA A 54 -1.63 -1.44 18.60
C ALA A 54 -0.65 -1.79 19.72
N GLN A 55 -1.02 -1.55 20.98
CA GLN A 55 -0.19 -1.91 22.14
C GLN A 55 0.12 -3.40 22.20
N LEU A 56 -0.88 -4.26 22.02
CA LEU A 56 -0.68 -5.71 22.05
C LEU A 56 0.31 -6.19 20.98
N PHE A 57 0.21 -5.66 19.76
CA PHE A 57 1.11 -6.04 18.66
C PHE A 57 2.51 -5.45 18.82
N THR A 58 2.66 -4.20 19.27
CA THR A 58 3.98 -3.59 19.48
C THR A 58 4.73 -4.23 20.65
N GLU A 59 4.05 -4.51 21.77
CA GLU A 59 4.66 -5.23 22.90
C GLU A 59 5.05 -6.66 22.51
N SER A 60 4.22 -7.33 21.71
CA SER A 60 4.55 -8.66 21.19
C SER A 60 5.78 -8.63 20.30
N ALA A 61 5.95 -7.59 19.48
CA ALA A 61 7.12 -7.40 18.63
C ALA A 61 8.39 -7.22 19.46
N GLN A 62 8.34 -6.37 20.49
CA GLN A 62 9.46 -6.15 21.42
C GLN A 62 9.88 -7.45 22.14
N GLU A 63 8.93 -8.33 22.48
CA GLU A 63 9.25 -9.62 23.09
C GLU A 63 9.81 -10.65 22.11
N LEU A 64 9.38 -10.63 20.84
CA LEU A 64 9.82 -11.57 19.82
C LEU A 64 11.17 -11.18 19.21
N ILE A 65 11.45 -9.88 19.10
CA ILE A 65 12.57 -9.33 18.36
C ILE A 65 13.31 -8.33 19.26
N PRO A 66 14.42 -8.74 19.90
CA PRO A 66 15.16 -7.88 20.84
C PRO A 66 15.66 -6.55 20.25
N GLN A 67 15.81 -6.48 18.92
CA GLN A 67 16.23 -5.28 18.20
C GLN A 67 15.07 -4.32 17.88
N TYR A 68 13.81 -4.72 18.08
CA TYR A 68 12.64 -3.88 17.87
C TYR A 68 12.46 -2.96 19.09
N SER A 69 12.80 -1.68 18.93
CA SER A 69 12.91 -0.76 20.07
C SER A 69 11.62 0.04 20.31
N GLU A 70 11.65 0.90 21.32
CA GLU A 70 10.58 1.86 21.59
C GLU A 70 10.31 2.78 20.40
N LYS A 71 11.35 3.12 19.62
CA LYS A 71 11.22 3.96 18.42
C LYS A 71 10.30 3.31 17.38
N GLU A 72 10.58 2.06 17.00
CA GLU A 72 9.75 1.32 16.04
C GLU A 72 8.34 1.10 16.61
N SER A 73 8.23 0.83 17.91
CA SER A 73 6.94 0.64 18.59
C SER A 73 6.06 1.90 18.53
N MET A 74 6.63 3.08 18.77
CA MET A 74 5.90 4.35 18.66
C MET A 74 5.42 4.62 17.22
N SER A 75 6.29 4.35 16.25
CA SER A 75 5.97 4.51 14.83
C SER A 75 4.83 3.56 14.41
N ALA A 76 4.91 2.28 14.76
CA ALA A 76 3.85 1.31 14.51
C ALA A 76 2.54 1.66 15.23
N LEU A 77 2.59 2.14 16.47
CA LEU A 77 1.41 2.55 17.23
C LEU A 77 0.65 3.69 16.54
N MET A 78 1.36 4.67 15.97
CA MET A 78 0.75 5.73 15.17
C MET A 78 0.25 5.20 13.82
N GLY A 79 1.06 4.38 13.14
CA GLY A 79 0.72 3.79 11.85
C GLY A 79 -0.57 2.97 11.91
N ILE A 80 -0.75 2.13 12.93
CA ILE A 80 -1.96 1.30 13.10
C ILE A 80 -3.21 2.17 13.25
N GLN A 81 -3.15 3.18 14.10
CA GLN A 81 -4.29 4.07 14.36
C GLN A 81 -4.71 4.86 13.12
N GLN A 82 -3.75 5.30 12.31
CA GLN A 82 -4.05 6.02 11.07
C GLN A 82 -4.56 5.07 9.98
N ASN A 83 -3.85 3.96 9.77
CA ASN A 83 -4.14 3.03 8.68
C ASN A 83 -5.49 2.34 8.85
N VAL A 84 -5.90 2.01 10.08
CA VAL A 84 -7.19 1.33 10.29
C VAL A 84 -8.42 2.19 9.95
N LEU A 85 -8.25 3.51 9.92
CA LEU A 85 -9.29 4.47 9.56
C LEU A 85 -9.28 4.81 8.06
N TRP A 86 -8.29 4.30 7.31
CA TRP A 86 -8.21 4.54 5.89
C TRP A 86 -9.10 3.57 5.10
N ASP A 87 -10.04 4.09 4.31
CA ASP A 87 -11.01 3.30 3.54
C ASP A 87 -10.37 2.32 2.53
N GLY A 88 -9.13 2.59 2.11
CA GLY A 88 -8.35 1.70 1.24
C GLY A 88 -7.54 0.63 1.98
N MET A 89 -7.57 0.61 3.32
CA MET A 89 -6.70 -0.26 4.10
C MET A 89 -7.03 -1.74 3.89
N TRP A 90 -8.31 -2.11 3.80
CA TRP A 90 -8.68 -3.51 3.57
C TRP A 90 -8.15 -4.04 2.23
N ASP A 91 -8.25 -3.23 1.18
CA ASP A 91 -7.75 -3.57 -0.16
C ASP A 91 -6.22 -3.62 -0.20
N PHE A 92 -5.56 -2.72 0.52
CA PHE A 92 -4.11 -2.76 0.71
C PHE A 92 -3.68 -4.03 1.45
N LEU A 93 -4.36 -4.40 2.52
CA LEU A 93 -4.06 -5.62 3.27
C LEU A 93 -4.24 -6.86 2.40
N ARG A 94 -5.24 -6.88 1.53
CA ARG A 94 -5.47 -7.97 0.60
C ARG A 94 -4.25 -8.19 -0.31
N ASP A 95 -3.75 -7.12 -0.95
CA ASP A 95 -2.52 -7.19 -1.75
C ASP A 95 -1.32 -7.59 -0.89
N TYR A 96 -1.15 -6.95 0.26
CA TYR A 96 -0.02 -7.20 1.15
C TYR A 96 0.07 -8.67 1.55
N PHE A 97 -1.02 -9.26 2.04
CA PHE A 97 -1.03 -10.65 2.48
C PHE A 97 -0.94 -11.65 1.33
N GLN A 98 -1.54 -11.35 0.18
CA GLN A 98 -1.40 -12.20 -1.00
C GLN A 98 0.04 -12.21 -1.51
N LYS A 99 0.66 -11.04 -1.68
CA LYS A 99 2.02 -10.89 -2.21
C LYS A 99 3.07 -11.44 -1.26
N ASN A 100 3.03 -11.04 0.01
CA ASN A 100 4.07 -11.36 0.98
C ASN A 100 3.89 -12.73 1.63
N HIS A 101 2.65 -13.19 1.81
CA HIS A 101 2.36 -14.44 2.52
C HIS A 101 1.73 -15.53 1.66
N GLY A 102 1.17 -15.18 0.49
CA GLY A 102 0.36 -16.10 -0.31
C GLY A 102 -0.97 -16.43 0.37
N ILE A 103 -1.50 -15.50 1.17
CA ILE A 103 -2.73 -15.65 1.95
C ILE A 103 -3.80 -14.72 1.37
N GLN A 104 -4.91 -15.30 0.93
CA GLN A 104 -6.14 -14.58 0.66
C GLN A 104 -6.87 -14.31 1.98
N ILE A 105 -7.19 -13.05 2.26
CA ILE A 105 -7.88 -12.64 3.50
C ILE A 105 -9.41 -12.53 3.33
N ASP A 106 -9.89 -12.55 2.09
CA ASP A 106 -11.29 -12.57 1.67
C ASP A 106 -11.44 -13.28 0.30
N GLU A 107 -12.65 -13.28 -0.27
CA GLU A 107 -12.99 -13.95 -1.54
C GLU A 107 -12.81 -13.05 -2.78
N VAL A 108 -12.26 -11.84 -2.61
CA VAL A 108 -12.10 -10.88 -3.71
C VAL A 108 -10.80 -11.15 -4.44
N GLU A 109 -10.86 -11.36 -5.76
CA GLU A 109 -9.68 -11.49 -6.59
C GLU A 109 -9.05 -10.13 -6.89
N THR A 110 -7.72 -10.11 -6.98
CA THR A 110 -6.94 -8.91 -7.29
C THR A 110 -5.93 -9.20 -8.39
N GLU A 111 -5.75 -8.24 -9.28
CA GLU A 111 -4.74 -8.29 -10.34
C GLU A 111 -3.62 -7.29 -10.02
N PRO A 112 -2.51 -7.74 -9.40
CA PRO A 112 -1.38 -6.88 -9.14
C PRO A 112 -0.57 -6.63 -10.41
N ALA A 113 -0.09 -5.41 -10.60
CA ALA A 113 0.87 -5.02 -11.64
C ALA A 113 1.94 -4.09 -11.05
N ILE A 114 3.17 -4.19 -11.57
CA ILE A 114 4.27 -3.31 -11.19
C ILE A 114 4.75 -2.59 -12.44
N PHE A 115 4.77 -1.26 -12.37
CA PHE A 115 5.36 -0.42 -13.39
C PHE A 115 6.65 0.21 -12.85
N TYR A 116 7.77 -0.12 -13.49
CA TYR A 116 9.08 0.44 -13.17
C TYR A 116 9.32 1.64 -14.05
N SER A 117 9.52 2.80 -13.43
CA SER A 117 9.80 4.03 -14.16
C SER A 117 11.24 4.44 -13.92
N SER A 118 12.05 4.58 -14.98
CA SER A 118 13.38 5.18 -14.90
C SER A 118 13.36 6.70 -15.08
N LYS A 119 12.27 7.24 -15.63
CA LYS A 119 12.17 8.64 -16.02
C LYS A 119 10.80 9.25 -15.75
N HIS A 120 10.78 10.49 -15.28
CA HIS A 120 9.52 11.23 -15.11
C HIS A 120 9.61 12.72 -15.44
N LYS A 121 8.48 13.26 -15.90
CA LYS A 121 8.29 14.68 -16.21
C LYS A 121 7.26 15.28 -15.26
N ARG A 122 7.62 16.40 -14.63
CA ARG A 122 6.74 17.18 -13.76
C ARG A 122 6.25 18.42 -14.49
N TYR A 123 4.95 18.63 -14.42
CA TYR A 123 4.28 19.81 -14.95
C TYR A 123 3.56 20.53 -13.81
N GLU A 124 3.65 21.85 -13.82
CA GLU A 124 2.85 22.72 -12.95
C GLU A 124 2.10 23.72 -13.81
N ASN A 125 0.78 23.79 -13.64
CA ASN A 125 -0.12 24.59 -14.47
C ASN A 125 0.12 24.35 -15.97
N ASN A 126 0.22 23.08 -16.37
CA ASN A 126 0.51 22.59 -17.73
C ASN A 126 1.87 23.00 -18.32
N SER A 127 2.75 23.62 -17.53
CA SER A 127 4.11 23.96 -17.95
C SER A 127 5.09 22.92 -17.43
N LEU A 128 5.98 22.41 -18.28
CA LEU A 128 7.06 21.50 -17.85
C LEU A 128 7.99 22.25 -16.90
N VAL A 129 8.15 21.76 -15.67
CA VAL A 129 9.01 22.37 -14.65
C VAL A 129 10.26 21.55 -14.37
N SER A 130 10.19 20.23 -14.50
CA SER A 130 11.35 19.37 -14.31
C SER A 130 11.23 18.06 -15.08
N GLU A 131 12.39 17.48 -15.38
CA GLU A 131 12.57 16.14 -15.90
C GLU A 131 13.64 15.46 -15.06
N SER A 132 13.45 14.19 -14.74
CA SER A 132 14.34 13.48 -13.82
C SER A 132 14.46 12.02 -14.23
N GLU A 133 15.69 11.52 -14.20
CA GLU A 133 16.06 10.12 -14.42
C GLU A 133 16.29 9.49 -13.05
N VAL A 134 15.19 9.18 -12.36
CA VAL A 134 15.23 8.59 -11.02
C VAL A 134 14.23 7.46 -10.97
N GLU A 135 14.71 6.31 -10.52
CA GLU A 135 13.91 5.10 -10.39
C GLU A 135 12.73 5.28 -9.43
N ARG A 136 11.56 4.84 -9.89
CA ARG A 136 10.34 4.75 -9.12
C ARG A 136 9.68 3.40 -9.39
N THR A 137 9.17 2.79 -8.33
CA THR A 137 8.35 1.58 -8.43
C THR A 137 6.90 1.96 -8.17
N ILE A 138 6.05 1.80 -9.18
CA ILE A 138 4.62 2.08 -9.09
C ILE A 138 3.93 0.73 -8.93
N ASN A 139 3.38 0.50 -7.74
CA ASN A 139 2.61 -0.70 -7.43
C ASN A 139 1.14 -0.40 -7.72
N LEU A 140 0.54 -1.19 -8.61
CA LEU A 140 -0.85 -1.09 -9.01
C LEU A 140 -1.55 -2.36 -8.57
N ASN A 141 -2.69 -2.23 -7.92
CA ASN A 141 -3.54 -3.36 -7.61
C ASN A 141 -4.95 -3.10 -8.13
N PHE A 142 -5.34 -3.85 -9.16
CA PHE A 142 -6.66 -3.74 -9.75
C PHE A 142 -7.62 -4.72 -9.08
N ILE A 143 -8.82 -4.24 -8.80
CA ILE A 143 -9.87 -4.96 -8.07
C ILE A 143 -11.17 -4.82 -8.86
N ASP A 144 -12.03 -5.83 -8.77
CA ASP A 144 -13.36 -5.85 -9.39
C ASP A 144 -13.30 -5.53 -10.89
N ASN A 145 -12.57 -6.33 -11.68
CA ASN A 145 -12.39 -6.11 -13.13
C ASN A 145 -11.84 -4.71 -13.49
N LYS A 146 -10.89 -4.21 -12.69
CA LYS A 146 -10.26 -2.90 -12.85
C LYS A 146 -11.22 -1.72 -12.64
N GLU A 147 -12.32 -1.91 -11.90
CA GLU A 147 -13.20 -0.80 -11.47
C GLU A 147 -12.59 -0.04 -10.29
N VAL A 148 -11.76 -0.69 -9.48
CA VAL A 148 -11.03 -0.08 -8.36
C VAL A 148 -9.53 -0.27 -8.58
N LEU A 149 -8.76 0.77 -8.26
CA LEU A 149 -7.31 0.77 -8.29
C LEU A 149 -6.77 1.24 -6.93
N VAL A 150 -5.94 0.42 -6.30
CA VAL A 150 -5.05 0.85 -5.22
C VAL A 150 -3.64 1.06 -5.79
N VAL A 151 -3.10 2.26 -5.64
CA VAL A 151 -1.80 2.64 -6.22
C VAL A 151 -0.87 3.26 -5.20
N GLY A 152 0.39 2.84 -5.19
CA GLY A 152 1.47 3.45 -4.42
C GLY A 152 2.71 3.68 -5.27
N ILE A 153 3.45 4.77 -5.01
CA ILE A 153 4.67 5.12 -5.76
C ILE A 153 5.83 5.15 -4.78
N ALA A 154 6.68 4.13 -4.77
CA ALA A 154 7.83 4.10 -3.87
C ALA A 154 8.95 5.03 -4.38
N PRO A 155 9.56 5.86 -3.50
CA PRO A 155 9.27 6.07 -2.08
C PRO A 155 8.33 7.27 -1.80
N SER A 156 7.75 7.90 -2.82
CA SER A 156 7.15 9.24 -2.75
C SER A 156 5.65 9.31 -2.44
N LEU A 157 4.90 8.22 -2.59
CA LEU A 157 3.45 8.20 -2.40
C LEU A 157 3.04 6.92 -1.69
N SER A 158 2.45 7.07 -0.50
CA SER A 158 1.77 5.98 0.18
C SER A 158 0.58 5.49 -0.65
N PRO A 159 0.14 4.23 -0.46
CA PRO A 159 -1.01 3.69 -1.17
C PRO A 159 -2.24 4.61 -1.12
N LYS A 160 -2.88 4.79 -2.27
CA LYS A 160 -4.12 5.56 -2.46
C LYS A 160 -5.13 4.66 -3.17
N LYS A 161 -6.36 4.63 -2.66
CA LYS A 161 -7.49 3.98 -3.31
C LYS A 161 -8.13 4.95 -4.30
N SER A 162 -8.59 4.42 -5.42
CA SER A 162 -9.22 5.18 -6.50
C SER A 162 -10.24 4.34 -7.25
N TYR A 163 -11.18 5.00 -7.89
CA TYR A 163 -12.29 4.39 -8.62
C TYR A 163 -12.20 4.79 -10.08
N LYS A 164 -12.47 3.86 -10.98
CA LYS A 164 -12.47 4.11 -12.41
C LYS A 164 -13.46 5.22 -12.74
N LEU A 165 -12.96 6.23 -13.47
CA LEU A 165 -13.73 7.38 -13.91
C LEU A 165 -14.15 7.21 -15.37
N GLU A 166 -13.19 6.90 -16.25
CA GLU A 166 -13.42 6.77 -17.68
C GLU A 166 -12.32 5.94 -18.35
N ARG A 167 -12.64 5.35 -19.51
CA ARG A 167 -11.67 4.71 -20.41
C ARG A 167 -11.67 5.43 -21.74
N ASN A 168 -10.51 5.87 -22.18
CA ASN A 168 -10.28 6.56 -23.44
C ASN A 168 -9.20 5.81 -24.22
N GLY A 169 -9.63 4.95 -25.16
CA GLY A 169 -8.73 4.07 -25.92
C GLY A 169 -7.94 3.12 -25.00
N ASN A 170 -6.61 3.21 -25.09
CA ASN A 170 -5.67 2.45 -24.27
C ASN A 170 -5.39 3.07 -22.89
N SER A 171 -6.09 4.14 -22.52
CA SER A 171 -5.88 4.81 -21.22
C SER A 171 -7.12 4.70 -20.33
N VAL A 172 -6.92 4.37 -19.06
CA VAL A 172 -7.97 4.33 -18.03
C VAL A 172 -7.64 5.34 -16.95
N LYS A 173 -8.58 6.23 -16.67
CA LYS A 173 -8.48 7.25 -15.63
C LYS A 173 -9.23 6.79 -14.39
N TYR A 174 -8.60 6.98 -13.23
CA TYR A 174 -9.12 6.67 -11.92
C TYR A 174 -9.14 7.93 -11.06
N LYS A 175 -10.26 8.19 -10.39
CA LYS A 175 -10.39 9.28 -9.42
C LYS A 175 -10.08 8.75 -8.02
N GLY A 176 -9.16 9.39 -7.32
CA GLY A 176 -8.84 9.07 -5.94
C GLY A 176 -10.06 9.17 -5.04
N ASP A 177 -10.10 8.29 -4.04
CA ASP A 177 -10.98 8.43 -2.87
C ASP A 177 -10.69 9.76 -2.15
N ASP A 178 -9.40 10.09 -2.06
CA ASP A 178 -8.91 11.45 -1.86
C ASP A 178 -9.08 12.23 -3.19
N PRO A 179 -10.03 13.19 -3.27
CA PRO A 179 -10.42 13.83 -4.53
C PRO A 179 -9.33 14.74 -5.11
N ASP A 180 -8.29 15.01 -4.32
CA ASP A 180 -7.10 15.74 -4.77
C ASP A 180 -6.26 14.93 -5.77
N TYR A 181 -6.48 13.62 -5.90
CA TYR A 181 -5.68 12.74 -6.75
C TYR A 181 -6.48 12.21 -7.95
N ILE A 182 -5.86 12.24 -9.11
CA ILE A 182 -6.30 11.52 -10.31
C ILE A 182 -5.12 10.69 -10.81
N PHE A 183 -5.40 9.45 -11.17
CA PHE A 183 -4.41 8.53 -11.72
C PHE A 183 -4.83 8.13 -13.13
N THR A 184 -3.89 8.06 -14.06
CA THR A 184 -4.15 7.51 -15.40
C THR A 184 -3.14 6.41 -15.69
N VAL A 185 -3.64 5.25 -16.08
CA VAL A 185 -2.86 4.10 -16.54
C VAL A 185 -3.03 4.01 -18.05
N THR A 186 -1.93 4.10 -18.80
CA THR A 186 -1.90 3.90 -20.25
C THR A 186 -1.27 2.55 -20.53
N TYR A 187 -1.93 1.76 -21.38
CA TYR A 187 -1.51 0.43 -21.76
C TYR A 187 -0.93 0.41 -23.18
N ASP A 188 0.00 -0.51 -23.43
CA ASP A 188 0.49 -0.81 -24.77
C ASP A 188 -0.45 -1.78 -25.52
N ASP A 189 -0.02 -2.26 -26.70
CA ASP A 189 -0.76 -3.22 -27.51
C ASP A 189 -0.83 -4.64 -26.89
N PHE A 190 -0.06 -4.90 -25.84
CA PHE A 190 -0.02 -6.17 -25.10
C PHE A 190 -0.78 -6.10 -23.76
N ASP A 191 -1.52 -5.01 -23.51
CA ASP A 191 -2.20 -4.71 -22.24
C ASP A 191 -1.24 -4.56 -21.03
N GLU A 192 0.06 -4.31 -21.28
CA GLU A 192 1.04 -3.97 -20.26
C GLU A 192 1.05 -2.46 -20.00
N VAL A 193 1.45 -2.04 -18.79
CA VAL A 193 1.48 -0.61 -18.43
C VAL A 193 2.66 0.06 -19.10
N GLU A 194 2.40 0.93 -20.08
CA GLU A 194 3.41 1.69 -20.82
C GLU A 194 3.75 3.02 -20.13
N GLN A 195 2.74 3.67 -19.55
CA GLN A 195 2.89 4.97 -18.93
C GLN A 195 1.92 5.10 -17.76
N PHE A 196 2.39 5.73 -16.69
CA PHE A 196 1.57 6.07 -15.54
C PHE A 196 1.56 7.58 -15.31
N THR A 197 0.41 8.15 -14.98
CA THR A 197 0.27 9.57 -14.68
C THR A 197 -0.39 9.78 -13.33
N LEU A 198 0.22 10.64 -12.51
CA LEU A 198 -0.33 11.22 -11.29
C LEU A 198 -0.71 12.67 -11.56
N GLU A 199 -1.94 13.07 -11.25
CA GLU A 199 -2.39 14.46 -11.27
C GLU A 199 -2.92 14.88 -9.91
N MET A 200 -2.57 16.09 -9.48
CA MET A 200 -3.22 16.79 -8.37
C MET A 200 -3.86 18.09 -8.89
N PRO A 201 -5.11 18.03 -9.37
CA PRO A 201 -5.75 19.17 -10.05
C PRO A 201 -5.83 20.43 -9.18
N ASN A 202 -6.05 20.26 -7.87
CA ASN A 202 -6.08 21.35 -6.90
C ASN A 202 -4.77 22.14 -6.80
N ARG A 203 -3.64 21.54 -7.20
CA ARG A 203 -2.30 22.15 -7.22
C ARG A 203 -1.80 22.44 -8.63
N GLY A 204 -2.60 22.15 -9.67
CA GLY A 204 -2.16 22.19 -11.06
C GLY A 204 -0.95 21.28 -11.34
N LEU A 205 -0.73 20.25 -10.53
CA LEU A 205 0.44 19.38 -10.61
C LEU A 205 0.12 18.15 -11.47
N LYS A 206 1.02 17.79 -12.37
CA LYS A 206 0.99 16.54 -13.11
C LYS A 206 2.39 15.93 -13.16
N ILE A 207 2.49 14.64 -12.89
CA ILE A 207 3.72 13.86 -13.03
C ILE A 207 3.44 12.70 -13.96
N VAL A 208 4.20 12.61 -15.05
CA VAL A 208 4.13 11.52 -16.01
C VAL A 208 5.36 10.65 -15.85
N TYR A 209 5.14 9.37 -15.63
CA TYR A 209 6.15 8.34 -15.41
C TYR A 209 6.27 7.48 -16.66
N PHE A 210 7.50 7.31 -17.11
CA PHE A 210 7.90 6.53 -18.28
C PHE A 210 8.85 5.42 -17.84
N GLU A 211 8.82 4.30 -18.55
CA GLU A 211 9.81 3.23 -18.41
C GLU A 211 11.23 3.76 -18.60
#